data_AF-A0A7D5YG05-F1
#
_entry.id   AF-A0A7D5YG05-F1
#
_cell.length_a   1.000
_cell.length_b   1.000
_cell.length_c   1.000
_cell.angle_alpha   90.00
_cell.angle_beta   90.00
_cell.angle_gamma   90.00
#
_symmetry.space_group_name_H-M   'P 1'
#
loop_
_entity.id
_entity.type
_entity.pdbx_description
1 polymer ?
#
loop_
_entity_poly.entity_id
_entity_poly.type
_entity_poly.pdbx_seq_one_letter_code
_entity_poly.pdbx_strand_id
1 'polypeptide(L)'
;MDTFPRKVVGWSIDATQTAMLVTNALSMAISNRQPTGTVIHSDHGVQFTSWAFTRRVQEAGLAPSMGSISDCYDNGMIESCWGRMQTERLSRRRWRTRIELANAIFEYLKIFHNRQRRHSSLGMLTRPSMKGSTRSPYP
;
A
#
# COMPACT_ATOMS: atom_id res chain seq x y z
N MET A 1 -2.67 -1.39 -0.44
CA MET A 1 -2.89 -0.10 0.28
C MET A 1 -4.31 -0.14 0.83
N ASP A 2 -4.58 0.51 1.96
CA ASP A 2 -5.94 0.60 2.50
C ASP A 2 -6.68 1.73 1.80
N THR A 3 -7.73 1.41 1.04
CA THR A 3 -8.42 2.32 0.11
C THR A 3 -9.19 3.41 0.86
N PHE A 4 -9.81 3.09 1.99
CA PHE A 4 -10.64 4.01 2.76
C PHE A 4 -9.85 5.19 3.35
N PRO A 5 -8.81 4.98 4.20
CA PRO A 5 -8.00 6.06 4.74
C PRO A 5 -6.81 6.43 3.86
N ARG A 6 -6.66 5.80 2.68
CA ARG A 6 -5.49 5.91 1.81
C ARG A 6 -4.15 5.67 2.53
N LYS A 7 -4.10 4.65 3.38
CA LYS A 7 -2.92 4.35 4.23
C LYS A 7 -2.13 3.18 3.66
N VAL A 8 -0.80 3.30 3.62
CA VAL A 8 0.06 2.14 3.41
C VAL A 8 0.16 1.37 4.71
N VAL A 9 -0.53 0.23 4.77
CA VAL A 9 -0.70 -0.60 5.98
C VAL A 9 0.30 -1.75 6.08
N GLY A 10 0.94 -2.11 4.97
CA GLY A 10 2.02 -3.09 4.90
C GLY A 10 2.93 -2.75 3.73
N TRP A 11 4.19 -3.06 3.88
CA TRP A 11 5.24 -2.81 2.89
C TRP A 11 6.39 -3.78 3.16
N SER A 12 7.19 -4.04 2.14
CA SER A 12 8.40 -4.85 2.23
C SER A 12 9.39 -4.31 1.19
N ILE A 13 10.68 -4.37 1.47
CA ILE A 13 11.73 -3.87 0.56
C ILE A 13 12.79 -4.95 0.43
N ASP A 14 13.11 -5.29 -0.82
CA ASP A 14 14.19 -6.20 -1.18
C ASP A 14 14.77 -5.74 -2.53
N ALA A 15 15.96 -6.21 -2.85
CA ALA A 15 16.62 -5.97 -4.13
C ALA A 15 15.99 -6.78 -5.29
N THR A 16 15.23 -7.82 -4.97
CA THR A 16 14.61 -8.71 -5.96
C THR A 16 13.10 -8.79 -5.78
N GLN A 17 12.37 -8.78 -6.90
CA GLN A 17 10.91 -8.87 -6.92
C GLN A 17 10.46 -10.33 -6.78
N THR A 18 10.36 -10.81 -5.53
CA THR A 18 9.99 -12.19 -5.22
C THR A 18 8.56 -12.31 -4.71
N ALA A 19 7.99 -13.52 -4.78
CA ALA A 19 6.73 -13.84 -4.10
C ALA A 19 6.79 -13.58 -2.59
N MET A 20 7.94 -13.84 -1.95
CA MET A 20 8.11 -13.55 -0.53
C MET A 20 7.99 -12.06 -0.21
N LEU A 21 8.46 -11.18 -1.09
CA LEU A 21 8.35 -9.73 -0.91
C LEU A 21 6.89 -9.30 -0.74
N VAL A 22 6.01 -9.75 -1.63
CA VAL A 22 4.58 -9.42 -1.60
C VAL A 22 3.86 -10.11 -0.43
N THR A 23 4.22 -11.36 -0.11
CA THR A 23 3.66 -12.10 1.03
C THR A 23 4.04 -11.47 2.37
N ASN A 24 5.26 -10.95 2.50
CA ASN A 24 5.71 -10.24 3.71
C ASN A 24 4.96 -8.91 3.88
N ALA A 25 4.79 -8.15 2.80
CA ALA A 25 4.01 -6.91 2.82
C ALA A 25 2.55 -7.17 3.21
N LEU A 26 1.94 -8.24 2.68
CA LEU A 26 0.60 -8.68 3.04
C LEU A 26 0.50 -9.08 4.51
N SER A 27 1.44 -9.89 5.00
CA SER A 27 1.47 -10.33 6.41
C SER A 27 1.55 -9.14 7.36
N MET A 28 2.39 -8.15 7.04
CA MET A 28 2.46 -6.89 7.80
C MET A 28 1.12 -6.13 7.78
N ALA A 29 0.46 -6.06 6.63
CA ALA A 29 -0.84 -5.39 6.50
C ALA A 29 -1.91 -6.07 7.37
N ILE A 30 -1.97 -7.40 7.35
CA ILE A 30 -2.90 -8.20 8.14
C ILE A 30 -2.65 -7.98 9.64
N SER A 31 -1.40 -8.07 10.10
CA SER A 31 -1.06 -7.84 11.51
C SER A 31 -1.42 -6.43 11.97
N ASN A 32 -1.27 -5.42 11.11
CA ASN A 32 -1.55 -4.03 11.44
C ASN A 32 -3.03 -3.65 11.45
N ARG A 33 -3.90 -4.44 10.80
CA ARG A 33 -5.31 -4.09 10.60
C ARG A 33 -6.31 -5.12 11.10
N GLN A 34 -5.89 -6.37 11.25
CA GLN A 34 -6.75 -7.52 11.57
C GLN A 34 -8.08 -7.47 10.78
N PRO A 35 -8.00 -7.42 9.43
CA PRO A 35 -9.18 -7.22 8.59
C PRO A 35 -10.13 -8.41 8.66
N THR A 36 -11.43 -8.16 8.72
CA THR A 36 -12.50 -9.17 8.64
C THR A 36 -13.41 -8.87 7.46
N GLY A 37 -13.68 -9.86 6.59
CA GLY A 37 -14.55 -9.66 5.42
C GLY A 37 -14.02 -8.64 4.42
N THR A 38 -12.70 -8.56 4.26
CA THR A 38 -12.05 -7.57 3.39
C THR A 38 -11.58 -8.20 2.09
N VAL A 39 -11.74 -7.46 0.99
CA VAL A 39 -11.24 -7.84 -0.34
C VAL A 39 -9.80 -7.36 -0.49
N ILE A 40 -8.94 -8.21 -1.03
CA ILE A 40 -7.60 -7.83 -1.46
C ILE A 40 -7.56 -7.72 -2.98
N HIS A 41 -7.21 -6.53 -3.45
CA HIS A 41 -6.98 -6.27 -4.87
C HIS A 41 -5.49 -6.41 -5.19
N SER A 42 -5.18 -7.23 -6.19
CA SER A 42 -3.83 -7.40 -6.75
C SER A 42 -3.88 -7.46 -8.27
N ASP A 43 -2.76 -7.15 -8.92
CA ASP A 43 -2.60 -7.40 -10.35
C ASP A 43 -2.37 -8.90 -10.63
N HIS A 44 -2.33 -9.25 -11.93
CA HIS A 44 -2.08 -10.62 -12.42
C HIS A 44 -0.60 -11.01 -12.43
N GLY A 45 0.27 -10.27 -11.72
CA GLY A 45 1.69 -10.54 -11.65
C GLY A 45 1.99 -11.90 -11.02
N VAL A 46 3.05 -12.55 -11.51
CA VAL A 46 3.46 -13.90 -11.07
C VAL A 46 3.73 -14.02 -9.57
N GLN A 47 4.06 -12.91 -8.90
CA GLN A 47 4.25 -12.87 -7.46
C GLN A 47 2.92 -12.98 -6.70
N PHE A 48 1.85 -12.36 -7.22
CA PHE A 48 0.51 -12.36 -6.62
C PHE A 48 -0.28 -13.63 -6.94
N THR A 49 0.05 -14.32 -8.03
CA THR A 49 -0.50 -15.65 -8.35
C THR A 49 0.27 -16.79 -7.71
N SER A 50 1.38 -16.50 -7.01
CA SER A 50 2.19 -17.51 -6.33
C SER A 50 1.42 -18.23 -5.23
N TRP A 51 1.74 -19.52 -5.02
CA TRP A 51 1.09 -20.33 -3.99
C TRP A 51 1.26 -19.73 -2.58
N ALA A 52 2.45 -19.23 -2.26
CA ALA A 52 2.73 -18.63 -0.95
C ALA A 52 1.84 -17.41 -0.66
N PHE A 53 1.59 -16.57 -1.68
CA PHE A 53 0.73 -15.41 -1.55
C PHE A 53 -0.74 -15.82 -1.40
N THR A 54 -1.24 -16.64 -2.34
CA THR A 54 -2.65 -17.09 -2.35
C THR A 54 -3.02 -17.84 -1.08
N ARG A 55 -2.14 -18.72 -0.59
CA ARG A 55 -2.35 -19.43 0.68
C ARG A 55 -2.46 -18.46 1.85
N ARG A 56 -1.58 -17.46 1.92
CA ARG A 56 -1.60 -16.46 2.99
C ARG A 56 -2.86 -15.61 3.00
N VAL A 57 -3.39 -15.28 1.82
CA VAL A 57 -4.68 -14.58 1.64
C VAL A 57 -5.82 -15.43 2.18
N GLN A 58 -5.88 -16.71 1.82
CA GLN A 58 -6.92 -17.64 2.29
C GLN A 58 -6.87 -17.84 3.80
N GLU A 59 -5.68 -18.06 4.37
CA GLU A 59 -5.50 -18.21 5.83
C GLU A 59 -5.92 -16.96 6.61
N ALA A 60 -5.88 -15.79 5.97
CA ALA A 60 -6.32 -14.54 6.56
C ALA A 60 -7.83 -14.27 6.41
N GLY A 61 -8.58 -15.16 5.75
CA GLY A 61 -10.00 -14.95 5.46
C GLY A 61 -10.26 -13.77 4.52
N LEU A 62 -9.28 -13.40 3.70
CA LEU A 62 -9.40 -12.32 2.72
C LEU A 62 -9.97 -12.88 1.41
N ALA A 63 -10.85 -12.12 0.78
CA ALA A 63 -11.36 -12.47 -0.55
C ALA A 63 -10.41 -11.92 -1.62
N PRO A 64 -9.70 -12.77 -2.38
CA PRO A 64 -8.87 -12.29 -3.49
C PRO A 64 -9.77 -11.76 -4.61
N SER A 65 -9.51 -10.53 -5.03
CA SER A 65 -10.02 -9.96 -6.26
C SER A 65 -8.83 -9.64 -7.14
N MET A 66 -8.63 -10.44 -8.18
CA MET A 66 -7.82 -10.02 -9.31
C MET A 66 -8.80 -9.41 -10.30
N GLY A 67 -8.71 -8.09 -10.49
CA GLY A 67 -9.62 -7.38 -11.36
C GLY A 67 -9.69 -8.02 -12.75
N SER A 68 -10.81 -7.79 -13.45
CA SER A 68 -10.86 -7.96 -14.90
C SER A 68 -9.68 -7.21 -15.51
N ILE A 69 -9.17 -7.65 -16.67
CA ILE A 69 -8.23 -6.83 -17.45
C ILE A 69 -8.89 -5.44 -17.60
N SER A 70 -8.38 -4.41 -16.91
CA SER A 70 -8.92 -3.03 -16.82
C SER A 70 -9.73 -2.58 -15.58
N ASP A 71 -9.51 -3.10 -14.37
CA ASP A 71 -9.82 -2.32 -13.14
C ASP A 71 -8.66 -1.38 -12.78
N CYS A 72 -8.51 -0.34 -13.60
CA CYS A 72 -7.44 0.66 -13.49
C CYS A 72 -7.53 1.51 -12.20
N TYR A 73 -8.67 1.52 -11.51
CA TYR A 73 -8.88 2.36 -10.33
C TYR A 73 -8.14 1.84 -9.09
N ASP A 74 -8.16 0.53 -8.84
CA ASP A 74 -7.52 -0.05 -7.65
C ASP A 74 -6.01 -0.10 -7.79
N ASN A 75 -5.51 -0.50 -8.96
CA ASN A 75 -4.08 -0.44 -9.24
C ASN A 75 -3.59 1.02 -9.41
N GLY A 76 -4.40 1.87 -10.03
CA GLY A 76 -4.05 3.28 -10.26
C GLY A 76 -3.78 4.06 -8.97
N MET A 77 -4.39 3.67 -7.84
CA MET A 77 -4.12 4.29 -6.55
C MET A 77 -2.70 3.98 -6.03
N ILE A 78 -2.26 2.72 -6.09
CA ILE A 78 -0.92 2.35 -5.65
C ILE A 78 0.14 2.83 -6.65
N GLU A 79 -0.15 2.79 -7.95
CA GLU A 79 0.71 3.32 -9.00
C GLU A 79 0.91 4.83 -8.86
N SER A 80 -0.17 5.58 -8.62
CA SER A 80 -0.10 7.03 -8.37
C SER A 80 0.68 7.37 -7.10
N CYS A 81 0.61 6.51 -6.08
CA CYS A 81 1.40 6.66 -4.86
C CYS A 81 2.90 6.43 -5.17
N TRP A 82 3.20 5.36 -5.89
CA TRP A 82 4.56 4.97 -6.25
C TRP A 82 5.24 5.99 -7.17
N GLY A 83 4.58 6.40 -8.25
CA GLY A 83 5.09 7.42 -9.17
C GLY A 83 5.37 8.74 -8.47
N ARG A 84 4.51 9.16 -7.52
CA ARG A 84 4.77 10.36 -6.72
C ARG A 84 5.94 10.20 -5.77
N MET A 85 6.12 9.05 -5.14
CA MET A 85 7.30 8.80 -4.31
C MET A 85 8.60 8.89 -5.13
N GLN A 86 8.58 8.34 -6.35
CA GLN A 86 9.72 8.45 -7.26
C GLN A 86 10.02 9.92 -7.59
N THR A 87 9.04 10.66 -8.09
CA THR A 87 9.23 12.07 -8.49
C THR A 87 9.58 13.01 -7.33
N GLU A 88 8.93 12.85 -6.17
CA GLU A 88 9.10 13.76 -5.03
C GLU A 88 10.36 13.46 -4.20
N ARG A 89 10.85 12.21 -4.19
CA ARG A 89 11.97 11.80 -3.34
C ARG A 89 13.05 11.03 -4.08
N LEU A 90 12.71 9.91 -4.72
CA LEU A 90 13.74 8.97 -5.19
C LEU A 90 14.56 9.51 -6.36
N SER A 91 13.92 10.23 -7.28
CA SER A 91 14.55 10.78 -8.49
C SER A 91 15.30 12.10 -8.25
N ARG A 92 15.20 12.69 -7.04
CA ARG A 92 15.81 13.99 -6.73
C ARG A 92 17.28 13.91 -6.30
N ARG A 93 17.77 12.72 -5.96
CA ARG A 93 19.16 12.53 -5.53
C ARG A 93 19.69 11.17 -5.95
N ARG A 94 21.02 11.07 -6.04
CA ARG A 94 21.71 9.78 -6.20
C ARG A 94 21.90 9.13 -4.84
N TRP A 95 21.68 7.81 -4.79
CA TRP A 95 21.77 6.99 -3.59
C TRP A 95 23.07 6.22 -3.62
N ARG A 96 23.82 6.21 -2.52
CA ARG A 96 25.13 5.53 -2.47
C ARG A 96 24.98 4.06 -2.13
N THR A 97 23.96 3.72 -1.34
CA THR A 97 23.72 2.34 -0.90
C THR A 97 22.24 1.97 -1.00
N ARG A 98 21.97 0.67 -1.11
CA ARG A 98 20.60 0.13 -1.07
C ARG A 98 19.92 0.39 0.28
N ILE A 99 20.69 0.37 1.37
CA ILE A 99 20.20 0.66 2.72
C ILE A 99 19.70 2.11 2.81
N GLU A 100 20.46 3.05 2.26
CA GLU A 100 20.06 4.47 2.23
C GLU A 100 18.74 4.67 1.46
N LEU A 101 18.60 4.01 0.31
CA LEU A 101 17.38 4.02 -0.49
C LEU A 101 16.20 3.40 0.28
N ALA A 102 16.40 2.23 0.91
CA ALA A 102 15.38 1.56 1.69
C ALA A 102 14.90 2.41 2.88
N ASN A 103 15.83 3.07 3.59
CA ASN A 103 15.51 3.98 4.69
C ASN A 103 14.68 5.18 4.21
N ALA A 104 14.99 5.74 3.04
CA ALA A 104 14.20 6.84 2.50
C ALA A 104 12.81 6.43 2.02
N ILE A 105 12.67 5.22 1.45
CA ILE A 105 11.35 4.65 1.13
C ILE A 105 10.56 4.46 2.43
N PHE A 106 11.18 3.89 3.46
CA PHE A 106 10.56 3.73 4.78
C PHE A 106 10.09 5.06 5.37
N GLU A 107 10.96 6.06 5.40
CA GLU A 107 10.66 7.40 5.90
C GLU A 107 9.48 8.01 5.12
N TYR A 108 9.51 7.91 3.79
CA TYR A 108 8.42 8.41 2.95
C TYR A 108 7.10 7.70 3.26
N LEU A 109 7.07 6.38 3.33
CA LEU A 109 5.83 5.62 3.57
C LEU A 109 5.27 5.87 4.98
N LYS A 110 6.12 5.82 6.01
CA LYS A 110 5.68 5.83 7.41
C LYS A 110 5.49 7.23 7.97
N ILE A 111 6.37 8.17 7.62
CA ILE A 111 6.37 9.51 8.21
C ILE A 111 5.62 10.45 7.28
N PHE A 112 6.03 10.56 6.02
CA PHE A 112 5.42 11.52 5.11
C PHE A 112 4.02 11.10 4.66
N HIS A 113 3.89 9.94 4.02
CA HIS A 113 2.65 9.46 3.43
C HIS A 113 1.57 9.18 4.49
N ASN A 114 1.90 8.37 5.50
CA ASN A 114 0.90 7.93 6.49
C ASN A 114 0.54 8.97 7.57
N ARG A 115 1.38 9.99 7.83
CA ARG A 115 1.15 10.98 8.90
C ARG A 115 0.94 12.40 8.38
N GLN A 116 1.67 12.80 7.34
CA GLN A 116 1.76 14.21 6.92
C GLN A 116 1.05 14.49 5.59
N ARG A 117 0.65 13.47 4.82
CA ARG A 117 0.04 13.70 3.52
C ARG A 117 -1.44 14.08 3.63
N ARG A 118 -1.81 15.18 2.96
CA ARG A 118 -3.19 15.58 2.73
C ARG A 118 -3.68 14.86 1.46
N HIS A 119 -4.75 14.09 1.55
CA HIS A 119 -5.31 13.41 0.37
C HIS A 119 -6.51 14.21 -0.16
N SER A 120 -6.54 14.50 -1.45
CA SER A 120 -7.62 15.26 -2.09
C SER A 120 -8.99 14.58 -1.95
N SER A 121 -9.04 13.25 -1.95
CA SER A 121 -10.26 12.47 -1.67
C SER A 121 -10.77 12.57 -0.23
N LEU A 122 -9.96 13.11 0.69
CA LEU A 122 -10.30 13.33 2.09
C LEU A 122 -10.54 14.83 2.37
N GLY A 123 -10.87 15.62 1.34
CA GLY A 123 -11.08 17.06 1.47
C GLY A 123 -9.79 17.84 1.78
N MET A 124 -8.64 17.36 1.30
CA MET A 124 -7.32 17.96 1.58
C MET A 124 -6.99 17.98 3.08
N LEU A 125 -7.37 16.98 3.88
CA LEU A 125 -7.02 16.92 5.30
C LEU A 125 -5.80 16.03 5.57
N THR A 126 -4.94 16.45 6.52
CA THR A 126 -3.92 15.60 7.13
C THR A 126 -4.54 14.82 8.28
N ARG A 127 -4.13 13.56 8.43
CA ARG A 127 -4.79 12.57 9.28
C ARG A 127 -4.82 12.83 10.80
N PRO A 128 -3.93 13.61 11.45
CA PRO A 128 -4.14 13.97 12.86
C PRO A 128 -5.48 14.67 13.11
N SER A 129 -6.05 15.36 12.11
CA SER A 129 -7.34 16.03 12.22
C SER A 129 -8.57 15.11 12.05
N MET A 130 -8.42 13.91 11.48
CA MET A 130 -9.55 12.99 11.26
C MET A 130 -10.00 12.22 12.50
N LYS A 131 -9.16 12.14 13.56
CA LYS A 131 -9.54 11.44 14.81
C LYS A 131 -10.71 12.08 15.56
N GLY A 132 -11.23 13.23 15.12
CA GLY A 132 -12.39 13.91 15.69
C GLY A 132 -13.56 14.15 14.75
N SER A 133 -13.54 13.64 13.51
CA SER A 133 -14.63 13.89 12.54
C SER A 133 -15.35 12.60 12.19
N THR A 134 -16.36 12.25 12.99
CA THR A 134 -17.42 11.30 12.64
C THR A 134 -18.37 11.95 11.63
N ARG A 135 -17.92 12.11 10.39
CA ARG A 135 -18.84 12.33 9.26
C ARG A 135 -18.49 11.36 8.15
N SER A 136 -19.39 10.40 7.96
CA SER A 136 -19.51 9.57 6.77
C SER A 136 -19.86 10.47 5.58
N PRO A 137 -19.08 10.46 4.47
CA PRO A 137 -19.58 10.80 3.16
C PRO A 137 -19.65 9.47 2.39
N TYR A 138 -20.83 8.87 2.22
CA TYR A 138 -21.78 9.15 1.15
C TYR A 138 -23.10 8.38 1.46
N PRO A 139 -24.23 8.75 0.85
CA PRO A 139 -25.56 8.14 1.08
C PRO A 139 -25.63 6.66 0.71
#